data_AF-A0A528HAB9-F1
#
_entry.id   AF-A0A528HAB9-F1
#
_cell.length_a   1.000
_cell.length_b   1.000
_cell.length_c   1.000
_cell.angle_alpha   90.00
_cell.angle_beta   90.00
_cell.angle_gamma   90.00
#
_symmetry.space_group_name_H-M   'P 1'
#
loop_
_entity.id
_entity.type
_entity.pdbx_description
1 polymer ?
#
loop_
_entity_poly.entity_id
_entity_poly.type
_entity_poly.pdbx_seq_one_letter_code
_entity_poly.pdbx_strand_id
1 'polypeptide(L)' 'ERLFNQYGVMLVNPARHASVKAEPGQRFIDWLISPEGQQAIAEYKIDGQQPFFSNAEQERF' A
#
# COMPACT_ATOMS: atom_id res chain seq x y z
N GLU A 1 2.40 -19.15 17.65
CA GLU A 1 3.16 -18.05 17.02
C GLU A 1 2.22 -17.25 16.11
N ARG A 2 2.42 -15.93 15.99
CA ARG A 2 1.67 -15.05 15.06
C ARG A 2 2.51 -14.86 13.80
N LEU A 3 1.97 -15.17 12.64
CA LEU A 3 2.66 -14.93 11.36
C LEU A 3 2.64 -13.43 11.05
N PHE A 4 3.81 -12.87 10.74
CA PHE A 4 3.98 -11.48 10.35
C PHE A 4 3.81 -11.36 8.83
N ASN A 5 2.64 -10.88 8.38
CA ASN A 5 2.29 -10.74 6.97
C ASN A 5 2.03 -9.27 6.60
N GLN A 6 3.06 -8.43 6.71
CA GLN A 6 2.98 -7.03 6.28
C GLN A 6 3.19 -6.91 4.77
N TYR A 7 2.47 -5.96 4.18
CA TYR A 7 2.61 -5.62 2.77
C TYR A 7 3.30 -4.26 2.63
N GLY A 8 4.19 -4.15 1.65
CA GLY A 8 4.87 -2.91 1.29
C GLY A 8 4.72 -2.61 -0.19
N VAL A 9 4.84 -1.34 -0.54
CA VAL A 9 4.87 -0.86 -1.93
C VAL A 9 6.18 -0.12 -2.18
N MET A 10 6.76 -0.28 -3.36
CA MET A 10 7.99 0.39 -3.76
C MET A 10 7.89 0.88 -5.19
N LEU A 11 8.24 2.15 -5.41
CA LEU A 11 8.34 2.69 -6.76
C LEU A 11 9.59 2.14 -7.46
N VAL A 12 9.41 1.56 -8.65
CA VAL A 12 10.54 1.09 -9.45
C VAL A 12 11.39 2.29 -9.88
N ASN A 13 12.72 2.18 -9.73
CA ASN A 13 13.65 3.27 -10.02
C ASN A 13 13.62 3.67 -11.52
N PRO A 14 13.14 4.89 -11.86
CA PRO A 14 13.03 5.33 -13.25
C PRO A 14 14.39 5.60 -13.91
N ALA A 15 15.44 5.89 -13.13
CA ALA A 15 16.80 6.06 -13.66
C ALA A 15 17.39 4.74 -14.17
N ARG A 16 16.90 3.59 -13.68
CA ARG A 16 17.27 2.26 -14.16
C ARG A 16 16.30 1.70 -15.19
N HIS A 17 15.05 2.17 -15.18
CA HIS A 17 13.98 1.68 -16.04
C HIS A 17 13.18 2.84 -16.64
N ALA A 18 13.61 3.35 -17.79
CA ALA A 18 13.06 4.55 -18.41
C ALA A 18 11.57 4.44 -18.81
N SER A 19 11.05 3.22 -18.99
CA SER A 19 9.63 2.97 -19.32
C SER A 19 8.71 2.98 -18.10
N VAL A 20 9.25 3.15 -16.89
CA VAL A 20 8.43 3.21 -15.67
C VAL A 20 7.55 4.43 -15.70
N LYS A 21 6.26 4.22 -15.43
CA LYS A 21 5.28 5.29 -15.22
C LYS A 21 5.41 5.83 -13.79
N ALA A 22 6.50 6.55 -13.53
CA ALA A 22 6.88 6.97 -12.18
C ALA A 22 5.81 7.85 -11.53
N GLU A 23 5.28 8.83 -12.28
CA GLU A 23 4.29 9.77 -11.77
C GLU A 23 2.93 9.09 -11.44
N PRO A 24 2.33 8.26 -12.31
CA PRO A 24 1.19 7.42 -11.91
C PRO A 24 1.49 6.48 -10.74
N GLY A 25 2.69 5.91 -10.67
CA GLY A 25 3.11 5.03 -9.58
C GLY A 25 3.16 5.76 -8.24
N GLN A 26 3.71 6.97 -8.21
CA GLN A 26 3.75 7.79 -7.01
C GLN A 26 2.33 8.17 -6.56
N ARG A 27 1.45 8.58 -7.49
CA ARG A 27 0.05 8.85 -7.15
C ARG A 27 -0.66 7.67 -6.49
N PHE A 28 -0.38 6.45 -6.95
CA PHE A 28 -0.92 5.24 -6.33
C PHE A 28 -0.37 5.04 -4.91
N ILE A 29 0.93 5.23 -4.70
CA ILE A 29 1.54 5.14 -3.37
C ILE A 29 0.94 6.19 -2.41
N ASP A 30 0.82 7.43 -2.87
CA ASP A 30 0.27 8.54 -2.09
C ASP A 30 -1.19 8.26 -1.68
N TRP A 31 -2.00 7.75 -2.61
CA TRP A 31 -3.36 7.30 -2.30
C TRP A 31 -3.36 6.12 -1.32
N LEU A 32 -2.49 5.13 -1.52
CA LEU A 32 -2.45 3.93 -0.69
C LEU A 32 -2.17 4.25 0.79
N ILE A 33 -1.32 5.26 1.06
CA ILE A 33 -0.98 5.70 2.42
C ILE A 33 -1.88 6.82 2.95
N SER A 34 -2.83 7.33 2.16
CA SER A 34 -3.73 8.40 2.59
C SER A 34 -4.83 7.87 3.52
N PRO A 35 -5.52 8.74 4.28
CA PRO A 35 -6.69 8.34 5.08
C PRO A 35 -7.73 7.58 4.25
N GLU A 36 -7.99 8.01 3.02
CA GLU A 36 -8.94 7.38 2.11
C GLU A 36 -8.48 5.99 1.67
N GLY A 37 -7.20 5.81 1.32
CA GLY A 37 -6.67 4.49 0.96
C GLY A 37 -6.64 3.52 2.15
N GLN A 38 -6.26 4.00 3.33
CA GLN A 38 -6.29 3.20 4.56
C GLN A 38 -7.73 2.78 4.92
N GLN A 39 -8.71 3.69 4.78
CA GLN A 39 -10.13 3.38 4.97
C GLN A 39 -10.62 2.33 3.96
N ALA A 40 -10.28 2.47 2.68
CA ALA A 40 -10.65 1.49 1.66
C ALA A 40 -10.11 0.08 1.96
N ILE A 41 -8.89 -0.02 2.50
CA ILE A 41 -8.30 -1.30 2.94
C ILE A 41 -9.07 -1.87 4.14
N ALA A 42 -9.39 -1.04 5.14
CA ALA A 42 -10.09 -1.46 6.34
C ALA A 42 -11.55 -1.88 6.09
N GLU A 43 -12.19 -1.31 5.08
CA GLU A 43 -13.57 -1.62 4.69
C GLU A 43 -13.68 -2.86 3.79
N TYR A 44 -12.59 -3.27 3.14
CA TYR A 44 -12.60 -4.41 2.23
C TYR A 44 -12.96 -5.71 2.95
N LYS A 45 -13.93 -6.43 2.38
CA LYS A 45 -14.35 -7.75 2.86
C LYS A 45 -14.53 -8.72 1.70
N ILE A 46 -14.14 -9.96 1.95
CA ILE A 46 -14.42 -11.11 1.07
C ILE A 46 -15.16 -12.17 1.89
N ASP A 47 -16.31 -12.62 1.39
CA ASP A 47 -17.20 -13.54 2.11
C ASP A 47 -17.51 -13.08 3.56
N GLY A 48 -17.63 -11.76 3.75
CA GLY A 48 -17.89 -11.13 5.06
C GLY A 48 -16.67 -11.04 6.00
N GLN A 49 -15.52 -11.59 5.62
CA GLN A 49 -14.27 -11.53 6.40
C GLN A 49 -13.43 -10.32 6.01
N GLN A 50 -12.73 -9.73 6.99
CA GLN A 50 -11.75 -8.66 6.78
C GLN A 50 -10.33 -9.24 6.82
N PRO A 51 -9.71 -9.52 5.65
CA PRO A 51 -8.38 -10.13 5.61
C PRO A 51 -7.23 -9.13 5.79
N PHE A 52 -7.49 -7.82 5.63
CA PHE A 52 -6.47 -6.79 5.64
C PHE A 52 -6.67 -5.78 6.78
N PHE A 53 -5.56 -5.34 7.34
CA PHE A 53 -5.50 -4.33 8.39
C PHE A 53 -4.44 -3.31 8.00
N SER A 54 -4.87 -2.07 7.79
CA SER A 54 -4.03 -1.00 7.26
C SER A 54 -3.13 -0.43 8.36
N ASN A 55 -1.85 -0.18 8.06
CA ASN A 55 -0.85 0.22 9.04
C ASN A 55 0.15 1.28 8.52
N ALA A 56 -0.24 2.12 7.56
CA ALA A 56 0.69 3.07 6.91
C ALA A 56 1.28 4.13 7.86
N GLU A 57 0.64 4.41 9.00
CA GLU A 57 1.16 5.33 10.02
C GLU A 57 2.11 4.65 11.03
N GLN A 58 2.16 3.31 11.07
CA GLN A 58 3.04 2.57 11.98
C GLN A 58 4.39 2.34 11.31
N GLU A 59 5.40 3.07 11.82
CA GLU A 59 6.82 3.02 11.49
C GLU A 59 7.24 3.66 10.15
N ARG A 60 7.47 4.97 10.20
CA ARG A 60 8.55 5.59 9.42
C ARG A 60 9.83 5.45 10.24
N PHE A 61 10.67 4.47 9.90
CA PHE A 61 12.06 4.44 10.37
C PHE A 61 12.82 5.67 9.87
#